data_AF-A0A640S2N8-F1
#
_entry.id   AF-A0A640S2N8-F1
#
_cell.length_a   1.000
_cell.length_b   1.000
_cell.length_c   1.000
_cell.angle_alpha   90.00
_cell.angle_beta   90.00
_cell.angle_gamma   90.00
#
_symmetry.space_group_name_H-M   'P 1'
#
loop_
_entity.id
_entity.type
_entity.pdbx_description
1 polymer ?
#
loop_
_entity_poly.entity_id
_entity_poly.type
_entity_poly.pdbx_seq_one_letter_code
_entity_poly.pdbx_strand_id
1 'polypeptide(L)'
;MPARSLRAPTASPGALHTAFLTVKDAAEYLGLSPHTLYVWRHRRQGPPSFRMGPRGRVMYRLEALDAWVREQEQADSRSNAALNPLNAPRQERSTRLTSA
;
A
#
# COMPACT_ATOMS: atom_id res chain seq x y z
N MET A 1 -24.68 10.00 -31.24
CA MET A 1 -24.16 9.21 -30.10
C MET A 1 -23.44 7.97 -30.63
N PRO A 2 -22.10 7.95 -30.79
CA PRO A 2 -21.39 6.70 -31.01
C PRO A 2 -20.88 6.10 -29.69
N ALA A 3 -20.79 4.77 -29.72
CA ALA A 3 -20.73 3.84 -28.60
C ALA A 3 -19.47 3.94 -27.72
N ARG A 4 -19.68 3.72 -26.41
CA ARG A 4 -18.63 3.59 -25.40
C ARG A 4 -17.99 2.21 -25.55
N SER A 5 -16.88 2.13 -26.28
CA SER A 5 -16.07 0.91 -26.41
C SER A 5 -15.59 0.44 -25.04
N LEU A 6 -16.17 -0.65 -24.55
CA LEU A 6 -15.69 -1.35 -23.36
C LEU A 6 -14.40 -2.07 -23.75
N ARG A 7 -13.26 -1.52 -23.32
CA ARG A 7 -11.95 -2.14 -23.49
C ARG A 7 -11.89 -3.37 -22.58
N ALA A 8 -11.87 -4.56 -23.17
CA ALA A 8 -11.61 -5.79 -22.46
C ALA A 8 -10.19 -5.74 -21.82
N PRO A 9 -10.02 -6.18 -20.56
CA PRO A 9 -8.69 -6.44 -20.01
C PRO A 9 -8.14 -7.73 -20.64
N THR A 10 -7.62 -7.63 -21.85
CA THR A 10 -6.76 -8.67 -22.44
C THR A 10 -5.34 -8.45 -21.96
N ALA A 11 -4.93 -9.27 -21.00
CA ALA A 11 -3.65 -9.96 -20.91
C ALA A 11 -3.38 -10.22 -19.44
N SER A 12 -3.45 -11.48 -19.02
CA SER A 12 -2.65 -11.97 -17.89
C SER A 12 -1.29 -12.35 -18.48
N PRO A 13 -0.27 -11.46 -18.44
CA PRO A 13 1.07 -11.88 -18.79
C PRO A 13 1.55 -12.85 -17.71
N GLY A 14 1.61 -14.12 -18.10
CA GLY A 14 2.54 -15.14 -17.62
C GLY A 14 2.86 -15.14 -16.12
N ALA A 15 2.32 -16.14 -15.43
CA ALA A 15 2.81 -16.63 -14.15
C ALA A 15 4.24 -17.21 -14.26
N LEU A 16 5.20 -16.38 -14.65
CA LEU A 16 6.58 -16.51 -14.19
C LEU A 16 6.64 -15.61 -12.96
N HIS A 17 6.65 -16.22 -11.78
CA HIS A 17 6.82 -15.57 -10.48
C HIS A 17 8.15 -14.82 -10.45
N THR A 18 8.23 -13.71 -11.16
CA THR A 18 9.34 -12.80 -11.06
C THR A 18 9.15 -12.16 -9.71
N ALA A 19 10.03 -12.45 -8.77
CA ALA A 19 10.00 -11.86 -7.42
C ALA A 19 9.99 -10.33 -7.42
N PHE A 20 10.14 -9.70 -8.60
CA PHE A 20 10.30 -8.28 -8.81
C PHE A 20 9.33 -7.75 -9.89
N LEU A 21 8.57 -6.72 -9.54
CA LEU A 21 7.61 -6.00 -10.37
C LEU A 21 8.17 -4.62 -10.74
N THR A 22 7.90 -4.15 -11.94
CA THR A 22 8.17 -2.74 -12.30
C THR A 22 7.17 -1.81 -11.61
N VAL A 23 7.42 -0.49 -11.65
CA VAL A 23 6.44 0.50 -11.18
C VAL A 23 5.07 0.32 -11.87
N LYS A 24 5.06 -0.04 -13.16
CA LYS A 24 3.82 -0.23 -13.91
C LYS A 24 3.09 -1.49 -13.42
N ASP A 25 3.80 -2.60 -13.32
CA ASP A 25 3.19 -3.87 -12.88
C ASP A 25 2.74 -3.81 -11.42
N ALA A 26 3.52 -3.16 -10.56
CA ALA A 26 3.13 -2.93 -9.16
C ALA A 26 1.89 -2.03 -9.05
N ALA A 27 1.75 -1.04 -9.93
CA ALA A 27 0.55 -0.21 -9.99
C ALA A 27 -0.66 -1.03 -10.43
N GLU A 28 -0.52 -1.86 -11.45
CA GLU A 28 -1.60 -2.76 -11.89
C GLU A 28 -1.97 -3.79 -10.80
N TYR A 29 -0.98 -4.33 -10.09
CA TYR A 29 -1.20 -5.25 -8.96
C TYR A 29 -2.02 -4.61 -7.84
N LEU A 30 -1.70 -3.37 -7.48
CA LEU A 30 -2.42 -2.62 -6.44
C LEU A 30 -3.74 -2.00 -6.94
N GLY A 31 -4.06 -2.10 -8.24
CA GLY A 31 -5.20 -1.41 -8.84
C GLY A 31 -5.07 0.12 -8.85
N LEU A 32 -3.85 0.65 -8.82
CA LEU A 32 -3.55 2.08 -8.77
C LEU A 32 -2.97 2.59 -10.09
N SER A 33 -2.93 3.92 -10.25
CA SER A 33 -2.21 4.52 -11.37
C SER A 33 -0.69 4.51 -11.12
N PRO A 34 0.15 4.30 -12.15
CA PRO A 34 1.61 4.44 -12.01
C PRO A 34 2.02 5.83 -11.49
N HIS A 35 1.27 6.87 -11.86
CA HIS A 35 1.48 8.24 -11.38
C HIS A 35 1.32 8.32 -9.85
N THR A 36 0.33 7.63 -9.27
CA THR A 36 0.15 7.54 -7.82
C THR A 36 1.40 6.95 -7.15
N LEU A 37 1.96 5.86 -7.69
CA LEU A 37 3.19 5.28 -7.15
C LEU A 37 4.40 6.22 -7.27
N TYR A 38 4.51 6.99 -8.36
CA TYR A 38 5.55 8.02 -8.46
C TYR A 38 5.41 9.11 -7.38
N VAL A 39 4.19 9.59 -7.14
CA VAL A 39 3.90 10.59 -6.10
C VAL A 39 4.23 10.02 -4.71
N TRP A 40 3.80 8.80 -4.41
CA TRP A 40 4.08 8.12 -3.15
C TRP A 40 5.59 7.99 -2.93
N ARG A 41 6.33 7.54 -3.95
CA ARG A 41 7.79 7.43 -3.88
C ARG A 41 8.47 8.77 -3.64
N HIS A 42 8.01 9.85 -4.28
CA HIS A 42 8.52 11.19 -4.04
C HIS A 42 8.25 11.66 -2.59
N ARG A 43 7.07 11.32 -2.07
CA ARG A 43 6.66 11.62 -0.69
C ARG A 43 7.21 10.64 0.35
N ARG A 44 8.07 9.69 -0.06
CA ARG A 44 8.61 8.61 0.79
C ARG A 44 7.52 7.81 1.52
N GLN A 45 6.37 7.67 0.88
CA GLN A 45 5.23 6.90 1.33
C GLN A 45 5.04 5.70 0.41
N GLY A 46 4.33 4.68 0.90
CA GLY A 46 3.97 3.51 0.11
C GLY A 46 4.96 2.34 0.22
N PRO A 47 4.81 1.34 -0.65
CA PRO A 47 5.50 0.07 -0.53
C PRO A 47 7.01 0.19 -0.77
N PRO A 48 7.83 -0.67 -0.12
CA PRO A 48 9.28 -0.65 -0.27
C PRO A 48 9.70 -0.80 -1.73
N SER A 49 10.41 0.22 -2.25
CA SER A 49 10.95 0.24 -3.60
C SER A 49 12.47 0.31 -3.57
N PHE A 50 13.13 -0.36 -4.51
CA PHE A 50 14.59 -0.30 -4.63
C PHE A 50 15.00 -0.13 -6.09
N ARG A 51 16.20 0.43 -6.30
CA ARG A 51 16.78 0.56 -7.63
C ARG A 51 17.59 -0.68 -7.94
N MET A 52 17.30 -1.35 -9.05
CA MET A 52 18.03 -2.51 -9.53
C MET A 52 18.84 -2.17 -10.79
N GLY A 53 20.12 -2.55 -10.78
CA GLY A 53 21.02 -2.50 -11.93
C GLY A 53 21.64 -1.12 -12.24
N PRO A 54 22.55 -1.07 -13.22
CA PRO A 54 23.35 0.12 -13.53
C PRO A 54 22.53 1.32 -14.00
N ARG A 55 21.35 1.06 -14.58
CA ARG A 55 20.40 2.07 -15.06
C ARG A 55 19.43 2.54 -13.98
N GLY A 56 19.52 2.00 -12.75
CA GLY A 56 18.74 2.45 -11.60
C GLY A 56 17.23 2.26 -11.75
N ARG A 57 16.79 1.20 -12.45
CA ARG A 57 15.35 0.94 -12.64
C ARG A 57 14.69 0.64 -11.30
N VAL A 58 13.55 1.26 -11.05
CA VAL A 58 12.79 1.03 -9.82
C VAL A 58 12.02 -0.27 -9.94
N MET A 59 12.25 -1.15 -8.96
CA MET A 59 11.60 -2.45 -8.83
C MET A 59 10.95 -2.55 -7.45
N TYR A 60 9.87 -3.33 -7.39
CA TYR A 60 9.16 -3.70 -6.17
C TYR A 60 9.24 -5.20 -5.98
N ARG A 61 9.42 -5.68 -4.75
CA ARG A 61 9.20 -7.10 -4.48
C ARG A 61 7.72 -7.37 -4.32
N LEU A 62 7.24 -8.48 -4.87
CA LEU A 62 5.85 -8.91 -4.68
C LEU A 62 5.56 -9.10 -3.18
N GLU A 63 6.42 -9.83 -2.46
CA GLU A 63 6.29 -10.03 -1.02
C GLU A 63 6.30 -8.73 -0.21
N ALA A 64 7.06 -7.72 -0.67
CA ALA A 64 7.10 -6.42 -0.02
C ALA A 64 5.83 -5.60 -0.27
N LEU A 65 5.19 -5.77 -1.44
CA LEU A 65 3.89 -5.17 -1.74
C LEU A 65 2.81 -5.81 -0.87
N ASP A 66 2.78 -7.14 -0.77
CA ASP A 66 1.85 -7.88 0.10
C ASP A 66 2.00 -7.51 1.57
N ALA A 67 3.24 -7.48 2.07
CA ALA A 67 3.51 -7.05 3.45
C ALA A 67 3.03 -5.62 3.69
N TRP A 68 3.31 -4.70 2.76
CA TRP A 68 2.88 -3.32 2.88
C TRP A 68 1.36 -3.16 2.88
N VAL A 69 0.63 -3.93 2.05
CA VAL A 69 -0.84 -3.91 2.05
C VAL A 69 -1.37 -4.35 3.41
N ARG A 70 -0.84 -5.45 3.98
CA ARG A 70 -1.24 -5.92 5.31
C ARG A 70 -0.93 -4.89 6.40
N GLU A 71 0.23 -4.23 6.32
CA GLU A 71 0.58 -3.14 7.24
C GLU A 71 -0.40 -1.96 7.12
N GLN A 72 -0.84 -1.61 5.90
CA GLN A 72 -1.85 -0.57 5.69
C GLN A 72 -3.22 -0.98 6.27
N GLU A 73 -3.65 -2.23 6.06
CA GLU A 73 -4.90 -2.75 6.64
C GLU A 73 -4.87 -2.70 8.17
N GLN A 74 -3.72 -3.02 8.78
CA GLN A 74 -3.55 -2.98 10.22
C GLN A 74 -3.40 -1.56 10.76
N ALA A 75 -2.78 -0.65 10.02
CA ALA A 75 -2.67 0.76 10.41
C ALA A 75 -3.99 1.51 10.23
N ASP A 76 -4.83 1.08 9.27
CA ASP A 76 -6.13 1.68 9.02
C ASP A 76 -7.08 1.37 10.19
N SER A 77 -7.38 2.41 10.95
CA SER A 77 -8.17 2.32 12.19
C SER A 77 -9.62 1.89 11.98
N ARG A 78 -10.10 1.92 10.72
CA ARG A 78 -11.45 1.46 10.35
C ARG A 78 -11.47 -0.05 10.10
N SER A 79 -10.37 -0.60 9.58
CA SER A 79 -10.22 -2.02 9.28
C SER A 79 -9.64 -2.80 10.45
N ASN A 80 -8.85 -2.14 11.31
CA ASN A 80 -8.30 -2.74 12.52
C ASN A 80 -9.14 -2.40 13.77
N ALA A 81 -9.88 -3.40 14.27
CA ALA A 81 -10.71 -3.27 15.47
C ALA A 81 -9.94 -2.88 16.75
N ALA A 82 -8.62 -3.16 16.80
CA ALA A 82 -7.76 -2.81 17.94
C ALA A 82 -7.33 -1.33 17.94
N LEU A 83 -7.31 -0.67 16.77
CA LEU A 83 -7.02 0.77 16.61
C LEU A 83 -8.29 1.61 16.46
N ASN A 84 -9.47 0.98 16.54
CA ASN A 84 -10.73 1.70 16.44
C ASN A 84 -10.81 2.72 17.60
N PRO A 85 -10.92 4.04 17.31
CA PRO A 85 -10.99 5.07 18.33
C PRO A 85 -12.21 4.93 19.26
N LEU A 86 -13.23 4.16 18.86
CA LEU A 86 -14.40 3.84 19.67
C LEU A 86 -14.16 2.73 20.70
N ASN A 87 -13.12 1.92 20.51
CA ASN A 87 -12.78 0.77 21.36
C ASN A 87 -11.57 1.04 22.26
N ALA A 88 -10.95 2.23 22.15
CA ALA A 88 -9.89 2.65 23.04
C ALA A 88 -10.44 2.71 24.48
N PRO A 89 -9.89 1.94 25.44
CA PRO A 89 -10.33 2.02 26.82
C PRO A 89 -10.14 3.47 27.26
N ARG A 90 -11.20 4.06 27.84
CA ARG A 90 -11.17 5.38 28.45
C ARG A 90 -9.96 5.40 29.37
N GLN A 91 -8.89 6.07 28.97
CA GLN A 91 -7.71 6.24 29.82
C GLN A 91 -8.21 6.92 31.08
N GLU A 92 -8.37 6.12 32.14
CA GLU A 92 -8.65 6.59 33.47
C GLU A 92 -7.51 7.56 33.78
N ARG A 93 -7.84 8.85 33.70
CA ARG A 93 -7.00 9.91 34.25
C ARG A 93 -6.87 9.53 35.71
N SER A 94 -5.78 8.85 36.06
CA SER A 94 -5.39 8.60 37.43
C SER A 94 -5.43 9.96 38.10
N THR A 95 -6.48 10.16 38.88
CA THR A 95 -6.67 11.30 39.73
C THR A 95 -5.45 11.36 40.60
N ARG A 96 -4.55 12.31 40.32
CA ARG A 96 -3.48 12.69 41.23
C ARG A 96 -4.14 13.24 42.50
N LEU A 97 -4.55 12.35 43.38
CA LEU A 97 -4.73 12.61 44.79
C LEU A 97 -3.32 12.63 45.39
N THR A 98 -2.65 13.77 45.27
CA THR A 98 -1.54 14.09 46.16
C THR A 98 -2.18 14.72 47.39
N SER A 99 -2.33 13.90 48.43
CA SER A 99 -2.66 14.32 49.79
C SER A 99 -1.39 14.69 50.57
N ALA A 100 -1.60 15.55 51.58
CA ALA A 100 -0.71 16.01 52.65
C ALA A 100 0.12 17.27 52.36
#